data_AF-A0A8X6WRZ9-F1
#
_entry.id   AF-A0A8X6WRZ9-F1
#
_cell.length_a   1.000
_cell.length_b   1.000
_cell.length_c   1.000
_cell.angle_alpha   90.00
_cell.angle_beta   90.00
_cell.angle_gamma   90.00
#
_symmetry.space_group_name_H-M   'P 1'
#
loop_
_entity.id
_entity.type
_entity.pdbx_description
1 polymer ?
#
loop_
_entity_poly.entity_id
_entity_poly.type
_entity_poly.pdbx_seq_one_letter_code
_entity_poly.pdbx_strand_id
1 'polypeptide(L)'
;MQQKEQKWQLDESSRKLEKIKEEIQQLSKPLGPSTSDAEFVLENYEKTLHRLQDLNERLQSIKPLSSFLDMYNNLLEKYSETIQQVQDKLAKAKQSFSMRDQYHTLVKEINETVYTCYENLNNVNEETLPSDMKLKKYQTILDDITQCEATYTKASDKGEQIAKEGTASDCNKIMEELQRLRSKLNELRKAVNNEKTQHEHLIAEQKKYMQELDNILGGLRNGMSIMQSQPLLKLPSKDVQKEISKHKEQASELRKMSE
;
A
#
# COMPACT_ATOMS: atom_id res chain seq x y z
N MET A 1 -69.69 -4.26 -14.54
CA MET A 1 -68.76 -4.38 -13.39
C MET A 1 -67.33 -4.66 -13.84
N GLN A 2 -67.11 -5.62 -14.74
CA GLN A 2 -65.78 -6.05 -15.19
C GLN A 2 -64.85 -4.95 -15.75
N GLN A 3 -65.38 -3.98 -16.51
CA GLN A 3 -64.60 -2.83 -16.99
C GLN A 3 -64.15 -1.86 -15.87
N LYS A 4 -64.98 -1.66 -14.84
CA LYS A 4 -64.62 -0.78 -13.70
C LYS A 4 -63.51 -1.43 -12.86
N GLU A 5 -63.58 -2.74 -12.67
CA GLU A 5 -62.57 -3.53 -11.96
C GLU A 5 -61.22 -3.50 -12.70
N GLN A 6 -61.19 -3.78 -14.02
CA GLN A 6 -59.94 -3.73 -14.78
C GLN A 6 -59.31 -2.33 -14.82
N LYS A 7 -60.14 -1.29 -14.97
CA LYS A 7 -59.65 0.09 -14.91
C LYS A 7 -59.04 0.42 -13.56
N TRP A 8 -59.68 -0.01 -12.46
CA TRP A 8 -59.15 0.18 -11.11
C TRP A 8 -57.81 -0.55 -10.91
N GLN A 9 -57.66 -1.79 -11.39
CA GLN A 9 -56.40 -2.54 -11.29
C GLN A 9 -55.26 -1.92 -12.11
N LEU A 10 -55.56 -1.37 -13.29
CA LEU A 10 -54.59 -0.62 -14.11
C LEU A 10 -54.16 0.68 -13.42
N ASP A 11 -55.11 1.44 -12.88
CA ASP A 11 -54.83 2.67 -12.14
C ASP A 11 -54.02 2.39 -10.85
N GLU A 12 -54.33 1.30 -10.14
CA GLU A 12 -53.60 0.87 -8.95
C GLU A 12 -52.15 0.46 -9.30
N SER A 13 -51.96 -0.32 -10.36
CA SER A 13 -50.64 -0.74 -10.84
C SER A 13 -49.81 0.46 -11.28
N SER A 14 -50.40 1.42 -11.99
CA SER A 14 -49.71 2.65 -12.36
C SER A 14 -49.28 3.47 -11.13
N ARG A 15 -50.11 3.55 -10.08
CA ARG A 15 -49.73 4.23 -8.83
C ARG A 15 -48.60 3.52 -8.08
N LYS A 16 -48.60 2.18 -8.08
CA LYS A 16 -47.50 1.39 -7.48
C LYS A 16 -46.19 1.61 -8.23
N LEU A 17 -46.24 1.67 -9.56
CA LEU A 17 -45.08 1.95 -10.39
C LEU A 17 -44.48 3.34 -10.10
N GLU A 18 -45.32 4.38 -9.98
CA GLU A 18 -44.82 5.73 -9.66
C GLU A 18 -44.18 5.80 -8.27
N LYS A 19 -44.77 5.15 -7.24
CA LYS A 19 -44.12 5.03 -5.93
C LYS A 19 -42.75 4.36 -5.99
N ILE A 20 -42.63 3.29 -6.79
CA ILE A 20 -41.34 2.62 -6.99
C ILE A 20 -40.33 3.54 -7.66
N LYS A 21 -40.74 4.34 -8.66
CA LYS A 21 -39.86 5.33 -9.30
C LYS A 21 -39.37 6.38 -8.31
N GLU A 22 -40.23 6.86 -7.41
CA GLU A 22 -39.85 7.79 -6.34
C GLU A 22 -38.81 7.15 -5.40
N GLU A 23 -39.01 5.90 -4.97
CA GLU A 23 -38.05 5.16 -4.15
C GLU A 23 -36.69 5.00 -4.87
N ILE A 24 -36.71 4.65 -6.17
CA ILE A 24 -35.50 4.54 -7.00
C ILE A 24 -34.74 5.87 -7.08
N GLN A 25 -35.45 7.00 -7.17
CA GLN A 25 -34.83 8.32 -7.16
C GLN A 25 -34.19 8.62 -5.81
N GLN A 26 -34.85 8.28 -4.69
CA GLN A 26 -34.29 8.48 -3.35
C GLN A 26 -33.04 7.64 -3.09
N LEU A 27 -32.96 6.43 -3.67
CA LEU A 27 -31.79 5.55 -3.61
C LEU A 27 -30.63 6.05 -4.48
N SER A 28 -30.86 6.96 -5.42
CA SER A 28 -29.83 7.48 -6.35
C SER A 28 -28.96 8.58 -5.73
N LYS A 29 -28.90 8.68 -4.40
CA LYS A 29 -28.10 9.67 -3.68
C LYS A 29 -26.60 9.33 -3.74
N PRO A 30 -25.71 10.32 -3.56
CA PRO A 30 -24.27 10.08 -3.47
C PRO A 30 -23.96 9.03 -2.40
N LEU A 31 -23.07 8.11 -2.73
CA LEU A 31 -22.67 7.02 -1.83
C LEU A 31 -21.43 7.44 -1.06
N GLY A 32 -21.50 7.38 0.26
CA GLY A 32 -20.37 7.67 1.15
C GLY A 32 -19.21 6.69 0.98
N PRO A 33 -18.11 6.87 1.75
CA PRO A 33 -16.90 6.05 1.63
C PRO A 33 -17.04 4.66 2.28
N SER A 34 -18.11 4.45 3.06
CA SER A 34 -18.35 3.20 3.79
C SER A 34 -18.89 2.10 2.89
N THR A 35 -18.44 0.87 3.10
CA THR A 35 -19.03 -0.33 2.47
C THR A 35 -20.49 -0.53 2.88
N SER A 36 -20.85 -0.16 4.12
CA SER A 36 -22.20 -0.32 4.67
C SER A 36 -23.24 0.53 3.94
N ASP A 37 -22.88 1.74 3.51
CA ASP A 37 -23.79 2.62 2.75
C ASP A 37 -24.12 2.00 1.37
N ALA A 38 -23.11 1.44 0.71
CA ALA A 38 -23.27 0.77 -0.58
C ALA A 38 -24.03 -0.55 -0.45
N GLU A 39 -23.82 -1.31 0.62
CA GLU A 39 -24.56 -2.54 0.94
C GLU A 39 -26.05 -2.26 1.18
N PHE A 40 -26.37 -1.22 1.95
CA PHE A 40 -27.76 -0.81 2.18
C PHE A 40 -28.47 -0.43 0.88
N VAL A 41 -27.81 0.32 0.00
CA VAL A 41 -28.38 0.69 -1.31
C VAL A 41 -28.56 -0.52 -2.21
N LEU A 42 -27.62 -1.47 -2.19
CA LEU A 42 -27.74 -2.74 -2.89
C LEU A 42 -28.96 -3.55 -2.46
N GLU A 43 -29.11 -3.79 -1.16
CA GLU A 43 -30.22 -4.58 -0.62
C GLU A 43 -31.58 -3.96 -0.99
N ASN A 44 -31.67 -2.63 -0.96
CA ASN A 44 -32.89 -1.92 -1.37
C ASN A 44 -33.17 -2.00 -2.87
N TYR A 45 -32.13 -1.94 -3.73
CA TYR A 45 -32.33 -2.17 -5.16
C TYR A 45 -32.76 -3.60 -5.48
N GLU A 46 -32.23 -4.61 -4.78
CA GLU A 46 -32.64 -6.01 -4.95
C GLU A 46 -34.10 -6.23 -4.51
N LYS A 47 -34.49 -5.69 -3.35
CA LYS A 47 -35.90 -5.71 -2.89
C LYS A 47 -36.84 -5.00 -3.87
N THR A 48 -36.42 -3.84 -4.39
CA THR A 48 -37.22 -3.07 -5.36
C THR A 48 -37.38 -3.82 -6.67
N LEU A 49 -36.30 -4.44 -7.17
CA LEU A 49 -36.32 -5.25 -8.40
C LEU A 49 -37.27 -6.45 -8.26
N HIS A 50 -37.17 -7.20 -7.16
CA HIS A 50 -38.07 -8.33 -6.90
C HIS A 50 -39.54 -7.88 -6.84
N ARG A 51 -39.81 -6.74 -6.18
CA ARG A 51 -41.17 -6.18 -6.11
C ARG A 51 -41.69 -5.74 -7.48
N LEU A 52 -40.83 -5.17 -8.34
CA LEU A 52 -41.18 -4.81 -9.72
C LEU A 52 -41.49 -6.03 -10.58
N GLN A 53 -40.68 -7.09 -10.46
CA GLN A 53 -40.87 -8.33 -11.21
C GLN A 53 -42.20 -9.01 -10.83
N ASP A 54 -42.50 -9.15 -9.54
CA ASP A 54 -43.77 -9.71 -9.05
C ASP A 54 -44.99 -8.88 -9.54
N LEU A 55 -44.90 -7.54 -9.50
CA LEU A 55 -45.96 -6.68 -10.03
C LEU A 55 -46.13 -6.80 -11.55
N ASN A 56 -45.03 -6.94 -12.29
CA ASN A 56 -45.06 -7.13 -13.74
C ASN A 56 -45.65 -8.49 -14.12
N GLU A 57 -45.29 -9.56 -13.43
CA GLU A 57 -45.87 -10.91 -13.62
C GLU A 57 -47.37 -10.93 -13.32
N ARG A 58 -47.80 -10.28 -12.23
CA ARG A 58 -49.22 -10.10 -11.92
C ARG A 58 -49.95 -9.35 -13.01
N LEU A 59 -49.35 -8.27 -13.54
CA LEU A 59 -49.93 -7.52 -14.66
C LEU A 59 -50.05 -8.44 -15.89
N GLN A 60 -49.00 -9.16 -16.26
CA GLN A 60 -48.98 -10.13 -17.38
C GLN A 60 -50.04 -11.24 -17.27
N SER A 61 -50.42 -11.64 -16.05
CA SER A 61 -51.44 -12.67 -15.81
C SER A 61 -52.88 -12.22 -16.10
N ILE A 62 -53.12 -10.91 -16.17
CA ILE A 62 -54.45 -10.33 -16.42
C ILE A 62 -54.76 -10.45 -17.91
N LYS A 63 -55.90 -11.05 -18.27
CA LYS A 63 -56.43 -11.02 -19.64
C LYS A 63 -57.11 -9.65 -19.91
N PRO A 64 -56.51 -8.76 -20.73
CA PRO A 64 -57.08 -7.42 -20.95
C PRO A 64 -58.35 -7.49 -21.80
N LEU A 65 -59.35 -6.67 -21.48
CA LEU A 65 -60.45 -6.38 -22.40
C LEU A 65 -59.92 -5.58 -23.60
N SER A 66 -60.51 -5.77 -24.79
CA SER A 66 -60.11 -5.06 -26.02
C SER A 66 -60.09 -3.54 -25.86
N SER A 67 -60.98 -2.98 -25.03
CA SER A 67 -61.06 -1.54 -24.74
C SER A 67 -59.89 -0.98 -23.93
N PHE A 68 -59.09 -1.82 -23.27
CA PHE A 68 -57.96 -1.40 -22.42
C PHE A 68 -56.61 -1.96 -22.90
N LEU A 69 -56.59 -2.60 -24.06
CA LEU A 69 -55.42 -3.31 -24.59
C LEU A 69 -54.22 -2.37 -24.78
N ASP A 70 -54.45 -1.16 -25.29
CA ASP A 70 -53.40 -0.15 -25.46
C ASP A 70 -52.84 0.36 -24.12
N MET A 71 -53.71 0.65 -23.14
CA MET A 71 -53.27 1.09 -21.80
C MET A 71 -52.47 0.00 -21.10
N TYR A 72 -52.90 -1.26 -21.25
CA TYR A 72 -52.23 -2.41 -20.70
C TYR A 72 -50.84 -2.61 -21.30
N ASN A 73 -50.72 -2.56 -22.63
CA ASN A 73 -49.44 -2.66 -23.32
C ASN A 73 -48.48 -1.52 -22.94
N ASN A 74 -48.98 -0.29 -22.87
CA ASN A 74 -48.17 0.87 -22.45
C ASN A 74 -47.66 0.71 -21.00
N LEU A 75 -48.52 0.19 -20.11
CA LEU A 75 -48.12 -0.07 -18.73
C LEU A 75 -47.06 -1.17 -18.65
N LEU A 76 -47.21 -2.27 -19.40
CA LEU A 76 -46.20 -3.34 -19.47
C LEU A 76 -44.85 -2.84 -20.00
N GLU A 77 -44.86 -1.98 -21.02
CA GLU A 77 -43.66 -1.33 -21.54
C GLU A 77 -42.97 -0.49 -20.45
N LYS A 78 -43.73 0.35 -19.74
CA LYS A 78 -43.21 1.15 -18.61
C LYS A 78 -42.64 0.30 -17.48
N TYR A 79 -43.26 -0.83 -17.16
CA TYR A 79 -42.73 -1.79 -16.19
C TYR A 79 -41.40 -2.38 -16.67
N SER A 80 -41.34 -2.80 -17.93
CA SER A 80 -40.13 -3.38 -18.54
C SER A 80 -38.97 -2.37 -18.57
N GLU A 81 -39.24 -1.13 -18.97
CA GLU A 81 -38.27 -0.03 -18.92
C GLU A 81 -37.78 0.24 -17.48
N THR A 82 -38.70 0.27 -16.51
CA THR A 82 -38.35 0.52 -15.11
C THR A 82 -37.53 -0.63 -14.52
N ILE A 83 -37.86 -1.88 -14.87
CA ILE A 83 -37.07 -3.06 -14.49
C ILE A 83 -35.65 -2.95 -15.04
N GLN A 84 -35.49 -2.62 -16.33
CA GLN A 84 -34.17 -2.44 -16.93
C GLN A 84 -33.37 -1.33 -16.23
N GLN A 85 -33.99 -0.19 -15.95
CA GLN A 85 -33.34 0.92 -15.23
C GLN A 85 -32.86 0.50 -13.82
N VAL A 86 -33.66 -0.30 -13.11
CA VAL A 86 -33.28 -0.81 -11.78
C VAL A 86 -32.14 -1.82 -11.90
N GLN A 87 -32.16 -2.71 -12.89
CA GLN A 87 -31.06 -3.66 -13.14
C GLN A 87 -29.75 -2.94 -13.43
N ASP A 88 -29.76 -1.90 -14.26
CA ASP A 88 -28.57 -1.10 -14.57
C ASP A 88 -28.04 -0.38 -13.32
N LYS A 89 -28.93 0.19 -12.51
CA LYS A 89 -28.56 0.85 -11.23
C LYS A 89 -28.01 -0.15 -10.22
N LEU A 90 -28.62 -1.35 -10.13
CA LEU A 90 -28.14 -2.43 -9.29
C LEU A 90 -26.73 -2.86 -9.69
N ALA A 91 -26.47 -3.03 -10.99
CA ALA A 91 -25.14 -3.39 -11.50
C ALA A 91 -24.09 -2.33 -11.10
N LYS A 92 -24.42 -1.04 -11.24
CA LYS A 92 -23.55 0.06 -10.79
C LYS A 92 -23.32 0.02 -9.27
N ALA A 93 -24.36 -0.20 -8.48
CA ALA A 93 -24.24 -0.33 -7.03
C ALA A 93 -23.34 -1.53 -6.64
N LYS A 94 -23.39 -2.65 -7.39
CA LYS A 94 -22.53 -3.84 -7.13
C LYS A 94 -21.07 -3.53 -7.39
N GLN A 95 -20.78 -2.84 -8.50
CA GLN A 95 -19.44 -2.37 -8.83
C GLN A 95 -18.93 -1.39 -7.77
N SER A 96 -19.77 -0.43 -7.37
CA SER A 96 -19.49 0.60 -6.37
C SER A 96 -19.19 0.01 -4.98
N PHE A 97 -19.94 -1.02 -4.56
CA PHE A 97 -19.67 -1.80 -3.36
C PHE A 97 -18.33 -2.53 -3.44
N SER A 98 -18.10 -3.30 -4.52
CA SER A 98 -16.86 -4.06 -4.70
C SER A 98 -15.63 -3.15 -4.71
N MET A 99 -15.74 -1.95 -5.26
CA MET A 99 -14.67 -0.96 -5.26
C MET A 99 -14.31 -0.48 -3.85
N ARG A 100 -15.31 -0.20 -3.01
CA ARG A 100 -15.12 0.20 -1.60
C ARG A 100 -14.50 -0.93 -0.78
N ASP A 101 -15.00 -2.14 -0.96
CA ASP A 101 -14.47 -3.32 -0.28
C ASP A 101 -12.99 -3.55 -0.61
N GLN A 102 -12.64 -3.48 -1.90
CA GLN A 102 -11.25 -3.57 -2.35
C GLN A 102 -10.39 -2.42 -1.82
N TYR A 103 -10.91 -1.19 -1.79
CA TYR A 103 -10.20 -0.03 -1.22
C TYR A 103 -9.84 -0.26 0.26
N HIS A 104 -10.84 -0.62 1.08
CA HIS A 104 -10.62 -0.85 2.52
C HIS A 104 -9.68 -2.04 2.78
N THR A 105 -9.76 -3.08 1.96
CA THR A 105 -8.83 -4.22 2.02
C THR A 105 -7.39 -3.77 1.73
N LEU A 106 -7.17 -2.98 0.67
CA LEU A 106 -5.85 -2.46 0.33
C LEU A 106 -5.30 -1.52 1.41
N VAL A 107 -6.15 -0.63 1.96
CA VAL A 107 -5.76 0.26 3.06
C VAL A 107 -5.33 -0.53 4.29
N LYS A 108 -6.03 -1.63 4.61
CA LYS A 108 -5.67 -2.52 5.71
C LYS A 108 -4.32 -3.21 5.44
N GLU A 109 -4.14 -3.78 4.25
CA GLU A 109 -2.88 -4.42 3.82
C GLU A 109 -1.68 -3.46 3.89
N ILE A 110 -1.86 -2.20 3.46
CA ILE A 110 -0.83 -1.16 3.55
C ILE A 110 -0.47 -0.89 5.01
N ASN A 111 -1.46 -0.71 5.89
CA ASN A 111 -1.19 -0.45 7.32
C ASN A 111 -0.48 -1.63 8.00
N GLU A 112 -0.86 -2.88 7.68
CA GLU A 112 -0.21 -4.09 8.19
C GLU A 112 1.24 -4.21 7.70
N THR A 113 1.48 -3.92 6.42
CA THR A 113 2.83 -3.91 5.84
C THR A 113 3.68 -2.81 6.48
N VAL A 114 3.13 -1.60 6.64
CA VAL A 114 3.83 -0.49 7.30
C VAL A 114 4.22 -0.87 8.72
N TYR A 115 3.31 -1.47 9.49
CA TYR A 115 3.60 -1.94 10.84
C TYR A 115 4.72 -2.98 10.86
N THR A 116 4.62 -3.99 9.99
CA THR A 116 5.62 -5.06 9.85
C THR A 116 7.00 -4.51 9.49
N CYS A 117 7.06 -3.52 8.59
CA CYS A 117 8.33 -2.88 8.22
C CYS A 117 8.95 -2.07 9.37
N TYR A 118 8.13 -1.38 10.19
CA TYR A 118 8.63 -0.71 11.39
C TYR A 118 9.15 -1.70 12.43
N GLU A 119 8.45 -2.81 12.64
CA GLU A 119 8.88 -3.89 13.54
C GLU A 119 10.20 -4.51 13.05
N ASN A 120 10.29 -4.83 11.77
CA ASN A 120 11.51 -5.35 11.15
C ASN A 120 12.67 -4.36 11.25
N LEU A 121 12.42 -3.07 11.04
CA LEU A 121 13.44 -2.02 11.19
C LEU A 121 13.99 -1.99 12.63
N ASN A 122 13.12 -2.03 13.64
CA ASN A 122 13.53 -2.07 15.04
C ASN A 122 14.31 -3.35 15.35
N ASN A 123 13.86 -4.51 14.86
CA ASN A 123 14.54 -5.79 15.06
C ASN A 123 15.96 -5.78 14.46
N VAL A 124 16.15 -5.22 13.26
CA VAL A 124 17.49 -5.10 12.65
C VAL A 124 18.41 -4.20 13.47
N ASN A 125 17.85 -3.15 14.08
CA ASN A 125 18.61 -2.21 14.89
C ASN A 125 19.03 -2.84 16.23
N GLU A 126 18.15 -3.61 16.87
CA GLU A 126 18.42 -4.28 18.16
C GLU A 126 19.32 -5.53 18.02
N GLU A 127 19.17 -6.30 16.94
CA GLU A 127 19.96 -7.51 16.75
C GLU A 127 21.44 -7.20 16.53
N THR A 128 22.32 -7.94 17.21
CA THR A 128 23.77 -7.88 16.98
C THR A 128 24.16 -8.77 15.79
N LEU A 129 23.74 -8.35 14.59
CA LEU A 129 24.08 -9.04 13.35
C LEU A 129 25.39 -8.53 12.74
N PRO A 130 26.10 -9.38 11.96
CA PRO A 130 27.16 -8.91 11.08
C PRO A 130 26.66 -7.83 10.12
N SER A 131 27.52 -6.85 9.82
CA SER A 131 27.12 -5.65 9.09
C SER A 131 26.57 -5.94 7.68
N ASP A 132 27.10 -6.95 6.97
CA ASP A 132 26.57 -7.40 5.66
C ASP A 132 25.14 -7.98 5.76
N MET A 133 24.83 -8.68 6.86
CA MET A 133 23.48 -9.20 7.08
C MET A 133 22.49 -8.07 7.41
N LYS A 134 22.91 -7.04 8.17
CA LYS A 134 22.08 -5.86 8.42
C LYS A 134 21.74 -5.11 7.13
N LEU A 135 22.73 -4.87 6.27
CA LEU A 135 22.51 -4.21 4.98
C LEU A 135 21.53 -4.97 4.09
N LYS A 136 21.63 -6.31 4.03
CA LYS A 136 20.67 -7.15 3.31
C LYS A 136 19.26 -7.03 3.88
N LYS A 137 19.11 -7.06 5.21
CA LYS A 137 17.80 -6.88 5.86
C LYS A 137 17.20 -5.49 5.58
N TYR A 138 17.99 -4.41 5.65
CA TYR A 138 17.51 -3.08 5.26
C TYR A 138 17.08 -3.02 3.78
N GLN A 139 17.80 -3.70 2.89
CA GLN A 139 17.41 -3.79 1.48
C GLN A 139 16.08 -4.53 1.32
N THR A 140 15.88 -5.65 2.01
CA THR A 140 14.59 -6.36 2.00
C THR A 140 13.44 -5.46 2.47
N ILE A 141 13.64 -4.70 3.55
CA ILE A 141 12.62 -3.75 4.03
C ILE A 141 12.34 -2.66 2.97
N LEU A 142 13.35 -2.18 2.25
CA LEU A 142 13.15 -1.22 1.15
C LEU A 142 12.38 -1.82 -0.04
N ASP A 143 12.62 -3.09 -0.35
CA ASP A 143 11.90 -3.82 -1.39
C ASP A 143 10.42 -3.99 -1.00
N ASP A 144 10.15 -4.36 0.26
CA ASP A 144 8.79 -4.46 0.83
C ASP A 144 8.06 -3.11 0.80
N ILE A 145 8.75 -2.02 1.15
CA ILE A 145 8.20 -0.65 1.05
C ILE A 145 7.85 -0.33 -0.41
N THR A 146 8.70 -0.71 -1.37
CA THR A 146 8.46 -0.45 -2.79
C THR A 146 7.26 -1.24 -3.32
N GLN A 147 7.09 -2.49 -2.88
CA GLN A 147 5.90 -3.26 -3.17
C GLN A 147 4.64 -2.62 -2.54
N CYS A 148 4.76 -2.14 -1.29
CA CYS A 148 3.68 -1.45 -0.60
C CYS A 148 3.27 -0.14 -1.30
N GLU A 149 4.22 0.59 -1.88
CA GLU A 149 3.94 1.78 -2.70
C GLU A 149 3.13 1.44 -3.95
N ALA A 150 3.39 0.29 -4.60
CA ALA A 150 2.57 -0.17 -5.72
C ALA A 150 1.13 -0.51 -5.27
N THR A 151 0.97 -1.09 -4.08
CA THR A 151 -0.35 -1.31 -3.46
C THR A 151 -1.04 0.02 -3.13
N TYR A 152 -0.29 1.00 -2.62
CA TYR A 152 -0.79 2.36 -2.39
C TYR A 152 -1.29 3.03 -3.67
N THR A 153 -0.59 2.90 -4.80
CA THR A 153 -1.08 3.45 -6.08
C THR A 153 -2.44 2.88 -6.44
N LYS A 154 -2.63 1.55 -6.31
CA LYS A 154 -3.94 0.90 -6.56
C LYS A 154 -5.02 1.41 -5.60
N ALA A 155 -4.69 1.59 -4.32
CA ALA A 155 -5.60 2.15 -3.33
C ALA A 155 -5.97 3.60 -3.66
N SER A 156 -5.01 4.41 -4.11
CA SER A 156 -5.21 5.80 -4.52
C SER A 156 -6.16 5.89 -5.72
N ASP A 157 -5.94 5.10 -6.77
CA ASP A 157 -6.79 5.08 -7.96
C ASP A 157 -8.25 4.73 -7.61
N LYS A 158 -8.45 3.75 -6.72
CA LYS A 158 -9.78 3.36 -6.23
C LYS A 158 -10.38 4.44 -5.33
N GLY A 159 -9.59 5.01 -4.43
CA GLY A 159 -10.03 6.10 -3.55
C GLY A 159 -10.51 7.32 -4.35
N GLU A 160 -9.81 7.70 -5.41
CA GLU A 160 -10.23 8.77 -6.32
C GLU A 160 -11.53 8.44 -7.06
N GLN A 161 -11.75 7.17 -7.45
CA GLN A 161 -13.02 6.75 -8.06
C GLN A 161 -14.18 6.82 -7.06
N ILE A 162 -13.98 6.34 -5.84
CA ILE A 162 -14.98 6.43 -4.75
C ILE A 162 -15.28 7.89 -4.41
N ALA A 163 -14.26 8.74 -4.35
CA ALA A 163 -14.40 10.17 -4.07
C ALA A 163 -15.28 10.91 -5.10
N LYS A 164 -15.31 10.45 -6.36
CA LYS A 164 -16.20 11.00 -7.40
C LYS A 164 -17.67 10.61 -7.22
N GLU A 165 -17.94 9.50 -6.56
CA GLU A 165 -19.32 9.03 -6.26
C GLU A 165 -19.89 9.65 -4.99
N GLY A 166 -19.03 10.11 -4.09
CA GLY A 166 -19.39 10.66 -2.79
C GLY A 166 -19.65 12.17 -2.80
N THR A 167 -19.86 12.71 -1.60
CA THR A 167 -19.95 14.15 -1.39
C THR A 167 -18.56 14.80 -1.32
N ALA A 168 -18.49 16.13 -1.36
CA ALA A 168 -17.23 16.85 -1.15
C ALA A 168 -16.58 16.51 0.21
N SER A 169 -17.39 16.24 1.24
CA SER A 169 -16.90 15.80 2.56
C SER A 169 -16.25 14.42 2.50
N ASP A 170 -16.85 13.49 1.75
CA ASP A 170 -16.33 12.14 1.58
C ASP A 170 -15.03 12.12 0.77
N CYS A 171 -14.98 12.93 -0.28
CA CYS A 171 -13.76 13.18 -1.05
C CYS A 171 -12.62 13.64 -0.14
N ASN A 172 -12.86 14.65 0.71
CA ASN A 172 -11.84 15.14 1.64
C ASN A 172 -11.35 14.04 2.61
N LYS A 173 -12.25 13.23 3.17
CA LYS A 173 -11.88 12.13 4.07
C LYS A 173 -10.98 11.10 3.39
N ILE A 174 -11.33 10.67 2.18
CA ILE A 174 -10.53 9.70 1.42
C ILE A 174 -9.16 10.30 1.08
N MET A 175 -9.13 11.55 0.60
CA MET A 175 -7.87 12.22 0.25
C MET A 175 -6.97 12.42 1.48
N GLU A 176 -7.54 12.76 2.63
CA GLU A 176 -6.79 12.85 3.89
C GLU A 176 -6.21 11.50 4.32
N GLU A 177 -6.97 10.41 4.20
CA GLU A 177 -6.50 9.06 4.52
C GLU A 177 -5.34 8.65 3.60
N LEU A 178 -5.51 8.82 2.29
CA LEU A 178 -4.47 8.55 1.30
C LEU A 178 -3.21 9.38 1.57
N GLN A 179 -3.36 10.67 1.85
CA GLN A 179 -2.23 11.53 2.17
C GLN A 179 -1.50 11.08 3.45
N ARG A 180 -2.23 10.66 4.48
CA ARG A 180 -1.64 10.10 5.71
C ARG A 180 -0.84 8.82 5.43
N LEU A 181 -1.38 7.90 4.64
CA LEU A 181 -0.68 6.67 4.24
C LEU A 181 0.59 6.98 3.46
N ARG A 182 0.51 7.91 2.50
CA ARG A 182 1.66 8.36 1.72
C ARG A 182 2.76 8.96 2.59
N SER A 183 2.39 9.80 3.56
CA SER A 183 3.35 10.37 4.50
C SER A 183 4.03 9.29 5.34
N LYS A 184 3.27 8.34 5.89
CA LYS A 184 3.82 7.21 6.65
C LYS A 184 4.83 6.38 5.85
N LEU A 185 4.52 6.06 4.58
CA LEU A 185 5.41 5.31 3.70
C LEU A 185 6.71 6.09 3.40
N ASN A 186 6.60 7.39 3.13
CA ASN A 186 7.76 8.25 2.89
C ASN A 186 8.65 8.38 4.13
N GLU A 187 8.06 8.53 5.31
CA GLU A 187 8.78 8.61 6.58
C GLU A 187 9.52 7.30 6.87
N LEU A 188 8.84 6.16 6.71
CA LEU A 188 9.44 4.83 6.87
C LEU A 188 10.61 4.63 5.89
N ARG A 189 10.43 4.95 4.60
CA ARG A 189 11.51 4.86 3.61
C ARG A 189 12.72 5.70 3.99
N LYS A 190 12.49 6.94 4.46
CA LYS A 190 13.57 7.82 4.92
C LYS A 190 14.29 7.24 6.13
N ALA A 191 13.55 6.71 7.11
CA ALA A 191 14.13 6.08 8.28
C ALA A 191 15.04 4.90 7.90
N VAL A 192 14.55 3.98 7.08
CA VAL A 192 15.33 2.81 6.62
C VAL A 192 16.57 3.23 5.83
N ASN A 193 16.44 4.21 4.92
CA ASN A 193 17.59 4.71 4.15
C ASN A 193 18.64 5.39 5.04
N ASN A 194 18.22 6.13 6.06
CA ASN A 194 19.13 6.76 7.01
C ASN A 194 19.92 5.70 7.79
N GLU A 195 19.24 4.69 8.34
CA GLU A 195 19.89 3.59 9.07
C GLU A 195 20.85 2.80 8.18
N LYS A 196 20.45 2.51 6.94
CA LYS A 196 21.29 1.85 5.94
C LYS A 196 22.55 2.67 5.65
N THR A 197 22.40 3.97 5.38
CA THR A 197 23.52 4.87 5.06
C THR A 197 24.49 4.99 6.24
N GLN A 198 23.97 5.07 7.47
CA GLN A 198 24.80 5.08 8.68
C GLN A 198 25.61 3.80 8.83
N HIS A 199 24.98 2.64 8.62
CA HIS A 199 25.69 1.34 8.66
C HIS A 199 26.73 1.21 7.55
N GLU A 200 26.44 1.67 6.33
CA GLU A 200 27.41 1.70 5.24
C GLU A 200 28.64 2.55 5.58
N HIS A 201 28.43 3.71 6.21
CA HIS A 201 29.52 4.57 6.68
C HIS A 201 30.37 3.87 7.75
N LEU A 202 29.73 3.26 8.75
CA LEU A 202 30.42 2.52 9.82
C LEU A 202 31.28 1.37 9.26
N ILE A 203 30.76 0.63 8.27
CA ILE A 203 31.51 -0.44 7.59
C ILE A 203 32.72 0.13 6.84
N ALA A 204 32.56 1.25 6.14
CA ALA A 204 33.65 1.90 5.41
C ALA A 204 34.76 2.37 6.36
N GLU A 205 34.40 2.97 7.49
CA GLU A 205 35.34 3.38 8.54
C GLU A 205 36.04 2.17 9.18
N GLN A 206 35.28 1.13 9.54
CA GLN A 206 35.85 -0.10 10.08
C GLN A 206 36.88 -0.72 9.13
N LYS A 207 36.56 -0.77 7.83
CA LYS A 207 37.47 -1.27 6.81
C LYS A 207 38.74 -0.43 6.69
N LYS A 208 38.62 0.90 6.78
CA LYS A 208 39.76 1.81 6.80
C LYS A 208 40.66 1.56 8.01
N TYR A 209 40.09 1.46 9.22
CA TYR A 209 40.85 1.15 10.42
C TYR A 209 41.52 -0.23 10.36
N MET A 210 40.84 -1.25 9.82
CA MET A 210 41.47 -2.56 9.62
C MET A 210 42.68 -2.50 8.68
N GLN A 211 42.60 -1.74 7.59
CA GLN A 211 43.72 -1.54 6.67
C GLN A 211 44.87 -0.80 7.34
N GLU A 212 44.59 0.24 8.13
CA GLU A 212 45.60 0.98 8.90
C GLU A 212 46.29 0.06 9.92
N LEU A 213 45.52 -0.77 10.63
CA LEU A 213 46.06 -1.77 11.57
C LEU A 213 46.92 -2.81 10.85
N ASP A 214 46.48 -3.34 9.71
CA ASP A 214 47.25 -4.31 8.92
C ASP A 214 48.56 -3.70 8.41
N ASN A 215 48.54 -2.42 8.00
CA ASN A 215 49.74 -1.69 7.60
C ASN A 215 50.72 -1.50 8.76
N ILE A 216 50.23 -1.12 9.94
CA ILE A 216 51.06 -0.98 11.15
C ILE A 216 51.64 -2.34 11.55
N LEU A 217 50.83 -3.40 11.58
CA LEU A 217 51.28 -4.75 11.91
C LEU A 217 52.28 -5.29 10.89
N GLY A 218 52.06 -5.06 9.60
CA GLY A 218 53.00 -5.40 8.53
C GLY A 218 54.33 -4.65 8.69
N GLY A 219 54.26 -3.35 8.98
CA GLY A 219 55.39 -2.52 9.31
C GLY A 219 56.20 -3.04 10.51
N LEU A 220 55.52 -3.37 11.61
CA LEU A 220 56.14 -3.95 12.80
C LEU A 220 56.78 -5.31 12.52
N ARG A 221 56.10 -6.20 11.78
CA ARG A 221 56.66 -7.51 11.39
C ARG A 221 57.91 -7.36 10.52
N ASN A 222 57.89 -6.43 9.57
CA ASN A 222 59.06 -6.12 8.75
C ASN A 222 60.20 -5.56 9.60
N GLY A 223 59.92 -4.63 10.52
CA GLY A 223 60.89 -4.10 11.47
C GLY A 223 61.52 -5.19 12.34
N MET A 224 60.72 -6.11 12.88
CA MET A 224 61.22 -7.26 13.65
C MET A 224 62.10 -8.18 12.80
N SER A 225 61.71 -8.50 11.56
CA SER A 225 62.51 -9.32 10.65
C SER A 225 63.85 -8.66 10.32
N ILE A 226 63.86 -7.35 10.08
CA ILE A 226 65.08 -6.57 9.87
C ILE A 226 65.97 -6.64 11.11
N MET A 227 65.42 -6.47 12.32
CA MET A 227 66.20 -6.56 13.56
C MET A 227 66.77 -7.97 13.80
N GLN A 228 66.02 -9.03 13.49
CA GLN A 228 66.44 -10.42 13.67
C GLN A 228 67.47 -10.89 12.64
N SER A 229 67.46 -10.32 11.43
CA SER A 229 68.40 -10.65 10.35
C SER A 229 69.73 -9.90 10.46
N GLN A 230 69.89 -9.02 11.46
CA GLN A 230 71.15 -8.30 11.66
C GLN A 230 72.26 -9.27 12.10
N PRO A 231 73.44 -9.23 11.44
CA PRO A 231 74.54 -10.10 11.79
C PRO A 231 75.05 -9.81 13.20
N LEU A 232 75.36 -10.86 13.97
CA LEU A 232 76.03 -10.73 15.26
C LEU A 232 77.33 -9.94 15.10
N LEU A 233 77.51 -8.92 15.96
CA LEU A 233 78.66 -8.01 15.95
C LEU A 233 79.98 -8.80 15.86
N LYS A 234 80.66 -8.71 14.71
CA LYS A 234 82.06 -9.16 14.60
C LYS A 234 82.97 -8.08 15.18
N LEU A 235 84.07 -8.49 15.80
CA LEU A 235 84.86 -7.67 16.74
C LEU A 235 85.58 -6.39 16.25
N PRO A 236 85.76 -6.02 14.96
CA PRO A 236 86.49 -4.79 14.66
C PRO A 236 85.69 -3.50 14.95
N SER A 237 86.31 -2.57 15.68
CA SER A 237 85.73 -1.29 16.16
C SER A 237 85.10 -0.42 15.05
N LYS A 238 85.57 -0.48 13.80
CA LYS A 238 85.00 0.29 12.67
C LYS A 238 83.65 -0.24 12.19
N ASP A 239 83.37 -1.52 12.36
CA ASP A 239 82.11 -2.14 11.96
C ASP A 239 81.02 -1.90 13.01
N VAL A 240 81.41 -1.83 14.28
CA VAL A 240 80.52 -1.49 15.40
C VAL A 240 79.92 -0.08 15.24
N GLN A 241 80.72 0.92 14.86
CA GLN A 241 80.23 2.30 14.70
C GLN A 241 79.23 2.44 13.55
N LYS A 242 79.46 1.71 12.44
CA LYS A 242 78.54 1.68 11.29
C LYS A 242 77.22 1.00 11.65
N GLU A 243 77.29 -0.10 12.37
CA GLU A 243 76.10 -0.83 12.80
C GLU A 243 75.28 -0.02 13.82
N ILE A 244 75.93 0.70 14.75
CA ILE A 244 75.25 1.63 15.67
C ILE A 244 74.51 2.74 14.92
N SER A 245 75.12 3.34 13.89
CA SER A 245 74.46 4.36 13.08
C SER A 245 73.25 3.81 12.34
N LYS A 246 73.38 2.62 11.75
CA LYS A 246 72.28 1.91 11.07
C LYS A 246 71.13 1.57 12.03
N HIS A 247 71.45 1.12 13.25
CA HIS A 247 70.44 0.89 14.29
C HIS A 247 69.74 2.17 14.74
N LYS A 248 70.45 3.30 14.85
CA LYS A 248 69.84 4.59 15.19
C LYS A 248 68.89 5.09 14.11
N GLU A 249 69.25 4.89 12.84
CA GLU A 249 68.41 5.24 11.70
C GLU A 249 67.15 4.37 11.67
N GLN A 250 67.30 3.04 11.83
CA GLN A 250 66.17 2.10 11.95
C GLN A 250 65.25 2.42 13.14
N ALA A 251 65.81 2.78 14.30
CA ALA A 251 65.03 3.20 15.46
C ALA A 251 64.29 4.53 15.22
N SER A 252 64.88 5.44 14.43
CA SER A 252 64.21 6.68 14.03
C SER A 252 63.09 6.44 13.04
N GLU A 253 63.23 5.50 12.11
CA GLU A 253 62.16 5.14 11.17
C GLU A 253 60.99 4.46 11.87
N LEU A 254 61.26 3.55 12.82
CA LEU A 254 60.22 2.93 13.65
C LEU A 254 59.46 3.95 14.51
N ARG A 255 60.14 4.98 15.03
CA ARG A 255 59.46 6.08 15.77
C ARG A 255 58.52 6.89 14.88
N LYS A 256 58.94 7.20 13.65
CA LYS A 256 58.11 7.93 12.68
C LYS A 256 56.87 7.16 12.23
N MET A 257 56.91 5.82 12.30
CA MET A 257 55.73 4.98 12.04
C MET A 257 54.74 4.93 13.22
N SER A 258 55.12 5.44 14.40
CA SER A 258 54.27 5.48 15.59
C SER A 258 53.65 6.85 15.89
N GLU A 259 54.07 7.89 15.16
CA GLU A 259 53.53 9.27 15.18
C GLU A 259 52.51 9.45 14.05
#